data_AF-A0A6S6T4M4-F1
#
_entry.id   AF-A0A6S6T4M4-F1
#
_cell.length_a   1.000
_cell.length_b   1.000
_cell.length_c   1.000
_cell.angle_alpha   90.00
_cell.angle_beta   90.00
_cell.angle_gamma   90.00
#
_symmetry.space_group_name_H-M   'P 1'
#
loop_
_entity.id
_entity.type
_entity.pdbx_description
1 polymer ?
#
loop_
_entity_poly.entity_id
_entity_poly.type
_entity_poly.pdbx_seq_one_letter_code
_entity_poly.pdbx_strand_id
1 'polypeptide(L)' 'MLPKILITINTNHIIVSDNAGGIHTQNINDIFSQEVTSKNSLGLGLYMSKKIIEESMAGTLNVENGIDGAIFRITL' A
#
# COMPACT_ATOMS: atom_id res chain seq x y z
N MET A 1 3.80 -7.73 20.58
CA MET A 1 4.58 -8.21 19.42
C MET A 1 5.56 -7.12 19.03
N LEU A 2 6.77 -7.42 18.53
CA LEU A 2 7.70 -6.37 18.06
C LEU A 2 7.25 -5.83 16.68
N PRO A 3 7.37 -4.51 16.42
CA PRO A 3 7.09 -3.95 15.10
C PRO A 3 8.00 -4.56 14.03
N LYS A 4 7.43 -4.96 12.90
CA LYS A 4 8.15 -5.54 11.77
C LYS A 4 7.50 -5.19 10.44
N ILE A 5 8.33 -5.16 9.40
CA ILE A 5 7.90 -5.15 8.01
C ILE A 5 8.40 -6.43 7.36
N LEU A 6 7.52 -7.17 6.71
CA LEU A 6 7.85 -8.35 5.92
C LEU A 6 7.70 -8.01 4.44
N ILE A 7 8.78 -8.25 3.69
CA ILE A 7 8.82 -8.09 2.24
C ILE A 7 9.00 -9.47 1.61
N THR A 8 8.09 -9.85 0.72
CA THR A 8 8.16 -11.09 -0.07
C THR A 8 8.28 -10.73 -1.54
N ILE A 9 9.26 -11.30 -2.24
CA ILE A 9 9.52 -11.05 -3.65
C ILE A 9 9.46 -12.38 -4.39
N ASN A 10 8.59 -12.46 -5.39
CA ASN A 10 8.47 -13.56 -6.33
C ASN A 10 8.65 -13.02 -7.76
N THR A 11 8.62 -13.89 -8.77
CA THR A 11 8.91 -13.54 -10.18
C THR A 11 8.17 -12.29 -10.67
N ASN A 12 6.87 -12.18 -10.39
CA ASN A 12 6.01 -11.09 -10.86
C ASN A 12 5.33 -10.30 -9.73
N HIS A 13 5.69 -10.57 -8.46
CA HIS A 13 4.98 -9.98 -7.33
C HIS A 13 5.92 -9.50 -6.23
N ILE A 14 5.61 -8.34 -5.68
CA ILE A 14 6.21 -7.83 -4.45
C ILE A 14 5.07 -7.63 -3.45
N ILE A 15 5.22 -8.21 -2.26
CA ILE A 15 4.27 -8.06 -1.15
C ILE A 15 4.99 -7.39 0.01
N VAL A 16 4.44 -6.29 0.49
CA VAL A 16 4.93 -5.56 1.67
C VAL A 16 3.84 -5.61 2.74
N SER A 17 4.18 -6.10 3.92
CA SER A 17 3.23 -6.24 5.03
C SER A 17 3.81 -5.74 6.35
N ASP A 18 2.96 -5.15 7.19
CA ASP A 18 3.31 -4.69 8.53
C ASP A 18 2.42 -5.34 9.61
N ASN A 19 2.69 -5.05 10.88
CA ASN A 19 1.88 -5.46 12.03
C ASN A 19 1.43 -4.26 12.90
N ALA A 20 1.08 -3.14 12.26
CA ALA A 20 0.80 -1.87 12.90
C ALA A 20 -0.70 -1.51 12.97
N GLY A 21 -1.60 -2.50 12.94
CA GLY A 21 -3.04 -2.30 13.15
C GLY A 21 -3.85 -1.94 11.90
N GLY A 22 -3.19 -1.80 10.75
CA GLY A 22 -3.85 -1.65 9.45
C GLY A 22 -4.39 -0.25 9.17
N ILE A 23 -5.25 -0.15 8.16
CA ILE A 23 -5.80 1.09 7.61
C ILE A 23 -7.26 1.23 8.03
N HIS A 24 -7.58 2.31 8.72
CA HIS A 24 -8.94 2.60 9.20
C HIS A 24 -9.60 3.69 8.34
N THR A 25 -10.27 3.28 7.26
CA THR A 25 -11.07 4.14 6.37
C THR A 25 -12.32 3.40 5.93
N GLN A 26 -13.35 4.13 5.48
CA GLN A 26 -14.59 3.52 4.95
C GLN A 26 -14.35 2.76 3.64
N ASN A 27 -13.51 3.31 2.76
CA ASN A 27 -13.09 2.65 1.52
C ASN A 27 -11.56 2.65 1.45
N ILE A 28 -10.96 1.45 1.51
CA ILE A 28 -9.50 1.29 1.61
C ILE A 28 -8.77 1.83 0.38
N ASN A 29 -9.42 1.85 -0.79
CA ASN A 29 -8.82 2.36 -2.01
C ASN A 29 -8.68 3.89 -2.01
N ASP A 30 -9.39 4.60 -1.13
CA ASP A 30 -9.32 6.06 -1.04
C ASP A 30 -7.92 6.53 -0.64
N ILE A 31 -7.10 5.69 0.01
CA ILE A 31 -5.71 6.02 0.39
C ILE A 31 -4.80 6.30 -0.81
N PHE A 32 -5.22 5.91 -2.02
CA PHE A 32 -4.50 6.20 -3.25
C PHE A 32 -4.91 7.54 -3.88
N SER A 33 -5.89 8.24 -3.31
CA SER A 33 -6.26 9.57 -3.76
C SER A 33 -5.24 10.61 -3.31
N GLN A 34 -5.08 11.67 -4.11
CA GLN A 34 -4.27 12.81 -3.74
C GLN A 34 -4.79 13.42 -2.42
N GLU A 35 -3.90 13.98 -1.60
CA GLU A 35 -4.23 14.68 -0.34
C GLU A 35 -4.84 13.81 0.79
N VAL A 36 -5.08 12.52 0.55
CA VAL A 36 -5.48 11.59 1.62
C VAL A 36 -4.27 11.29 2.52
N THR A 37 -4.36 11.72 3.78
CA THR A 37 -3.29 11.56 4.78
C THR A 37 -3.85 11.60 6.20
N SER A 38 -3.20 10.89 7.13
CA SER A 38 -3.44 10.98 8.57
C SER A 38 -2.43 11.88 9.31
N LYS A 39 -1.57 12.57 8.55
CA LYS A 39 -0.52 13.47 9.05
C LYS A 39 -0.53 14.79 8.27
N ASN A 40 0.10 15.83 8.82
CA ASN A 40 0.28 17.10 8.11
C ASN A 40 1.32 16.95 6.97
N SER A 41 0.89 16.39 5.83
CA SER A 41 1.69 16.15 4.62
C SER A 41 0.81 16.24 3.38
N LEU A 42 1.41 16.27 2.18
CA LEU A 42 0.64 16.35 0.93
C LEU A 42 -0.04 15.02 0.52
N GLY A 43 0.17 13.92 1.24
CA GLY A 43 -0.45 12.62 0.92
C GLY A 43 0.01 12.00 -0.42
N LEU A 44 1.10 12.48 -1.03
CA LEU A 44 1.46 12.09 -2.40
C LEU A 44 2.04 10.69 -2.56
N GLY A 45 2.57 10.07 -1.50
CA GLY A 45 3.35 8.82 -1.62
C GLY A 45 2.59 7.68 -2.29
N LEU A 46 1.44 7.29 -1.74
CA LEU A 46 0.62 6.19 -2.26
C LEU A 46 0.01 6.52 -3.62
N TYR A 47 -0.42 7.77 -3.81
CA TYR A 47 -0.91 8.26 -5.10
C TYR A 47 0.15 8.08 -6.20
N MET A 48 1.38 8.56 -5.97
CA MET A 48 2.47 8.44 -6.94
C MET A 48 2.85 6.98 -7.20
N SER A 49 2.91 6.14 -6.16
CA SER A 49 3.20 4.72 -6.33
C SER A 49 2.17 4.02 -7.21
N LYS A 50 0.87 4.26 -7.01
CA LYS A 50 -0.19 3.67 -7.85
C LYS A 50 -0.10 4.16 -9.29
N LYS A 51 0.11 5.47 -9.50
CA LYS A 51 0.31 6.06 -10.83
C LYS A 51 1.48 5.42 -11.58
N ILE A 52 2.64 5.32 -10.95
CA ILE A 52 3.83 4.74 -11.59
C ILE A 52 3.58 3.26 -11.95
N ILE A 53 3.09 2.47 -11.00
CA ILE A 53 2.89 1.04 -11.21
C ILE A 53 1.82 0.77 -12.27
N GLU A 54 0.68 1.46 -12.22
CA GLU A 54 -0.45 1.14 -13.09
C GLU A 54 -0.36 1.82 -14.45
N GLU A 55 0.11 3.06 -14.52
CA GLU A 55 0.12 3.83 -15.78
C GLU A 55 1.45 3.72 -16.52
N SER A 56 2.58 3.70 -15.82
CA SER A 56 3.90 3.66 -16.46
C SER A 56 4.42 2.24 -16.66
N MET A 57 4.10 1.32 -15.74
CA MET A 57 4.60 -0.05 -15.77
C MET A 57 3.56 -1.08 -16.22
N ALA A 58 2.30 -0.66 -16.44
CA ALA A 58 1.18 -1.54 -16.77
C ALA A 58 0.96 -2.69 -15.76
N GLY A 59 1.36 -2.48 -14.50
CA GLY A 59 1.17 -3.41 -13.39
C GLY A 59 -0.08 -3.07 -12.56
N THR A 60 -0.16 -3.65 -11.36
CA THR A 60 -1.23 -3.37 -10.39
C THR A 60 -0.68 -3.10 -9.00
N LEU A 61 -1.20 -2.09 -8.29
CA LEU A 61 -0.95 -1.88 -6.86
C LEU A 61 -2.26 -1.98 -6.07
N ASN A 62 -2.35 -3.00 -5.21
CA ASN A 62 -3.51 -3.25 -4.36
C ASN A 62 -3.14 -3.23 -2.88
N VAL A 63 -4.15 -2.98 -2.05
CA VAL A 63 -4.01 -2.93 -0.58
C VAL A 63 -5.16 -3.67 0.09
N GLU A 64 -4.86 -4.35 1.18
CA GLU A 64 -5.83 -4.98 2.07
C GLU A 64 -5.34 -4.90 3.52
N ASN A 65 -6.25 -4.97 4.49
CA ASN A 65 -5.88 -5.23 5.87
C ASN A 65 -5.73 -6.74 6.07
N GLY A 66 -4.56 -7.17 6.52
CA GLY A 66 -4.33 -8.50 7.07
C GLY A 66 -4.81 -8.60 8.52
N ILE A 67 -4.41 -9.68 9.19
CA ILE A 67 -4.76 -9.92 10.60
C ILE A 67 -4.14 -8.86 11.52
N ASP A 68 -2.86 -8.53 11.30
CA ASP A 68 -2.08 -7.69 12.22
C ASP A 68 -1.80 -6.27 11.69
N GLY A 69 -1.93 -6.03 10.39
CA GLY A 69 -1.50 -4.78 9.74
C GLY A 69 -1.89 -4.71 8.27
N ALA A 70 -1.34 -3.73 7.54
CA ALA A 70 -1.65 -3.56 6.13
C ALA A 70 -0.80 -4.50 5.26
N ILE A 71 -1.35 -4.89 4.11
CA ILE A 71 -0.68 -5.70 3.09
C ILE A 71 -0.82 -4.97 1.76
N PHE A 72 0.31 -4.56 1.20
CA PHE A 72 0.40 -3.99 -0.15
C PHE A 72 0.92 -5.07 -1.11
N ARG A 73 0.27 -5.18 -2.28
CA ARG A 73 0.63 -6.15 -3.33
C ARG A 73 0.87 -5.40 -4.63
N ILE A 74 2.08 -5.56 -5.16
CA ILE A 74 2.50 -5.07 -6.48
C ILE A 74 2.60 -6.28 -7.41
N THR A 75 2.00 -6.19 -8.60
CA THR A 75 2.13 -7.18 -9.67
C THR A 75 2.60 -6.48 -10.93
N LEU A 76 3.54 -7.10 -11.65
CA LEU A 76 4.03 -6.68 -12.96
C LEU A 76 3.75 -7.74 -14.03
#